data_AF-A0A519YCJ5-F1
#
_entry.id   AF-A0A519YCJ5-F1
#
_cell.length_a   1.000
_cell.length_b   1.000
_cell.length_c   1.000
_cell.angle_alpha   90.00
_cell.angle_beta   90.00
_cell.angle_gamma   90.00
#
_symmetry.space_group_name_H-M   'P 1'
#
loop_
_entity.id
_entity.type
_entity.pdbx_description
1 polymer ?
#
loop_
_entity_poly.entity_id
_entity_poly.type
_entity_poly.pdbx_seq_one_letter_code
_entity_poly.pdbx_strand_id
1 'polypeptide(L)' 'MTQSSPTQTPSPLSSDLVTAIDHVGIAVPDLDAAIAWYSEHLGMVSTHEEVNEEQGVREAMLSVVGSP' A
#
# COMPACT_ATOMS: atom_id res chain seq x y z
N MET A 1 28.31 40.02 6.21
CA MET A 1 26.93 40.08 5.69
C MET A 1 26.43 38.65 5.57
N THR A 2 25.72 38.14 6.59
CA THR A 2 25.13 36.79 6.58
C THR A 2 23.67 36.93 6.16
N GLN A 3 23.35 36.60 4.90
CA GLN A 3 21.96 36.56 4.45
C GLN A 3 21.35 35.23 4.88
N SER A 4 20.38 35.30 5.79
CA SER A 4 19.52 34.18 6.15
C SER A 4 18.66 33.81 4.95
N SER A 5 18.77 32.57 4.46
CA SER A 5 17.89 32.05 3.42
C SER A 5 16.45 31.95 3.95
N PRO A 6 15.43 32.32 3.17
CA PRO A 6 14.04 32.18 3.59
C PRO A 6 13.67 30.68 3.66
N THR A 7 12.99 30.30 4.74
CA THR A 7 12.34 29.00 4.88
C THR A 7 11.29 28.85 3.78
N GLN A 8 11.55 27.99 2.80
CA GLN A 8 10.61 27.71 1.72
C GLN A 8 9.50 26.81 2.26
N THR A 9 8.30 27.35 2.42
CA THR A 9 7.11 26.55 2.68
C THR A 9 6.91 25.60 1.50
N PRO A 10 6.83 24.27 1.71
CA PRO A 10 6.58 23.36 0.60
C PRO A 10 5.23 23.73 -0.03
N SER A 11 5.24 23.97 -1.34
CA SER A 11 4.01 24.12 -2.11
C SER A 11 3.13 22.88 -1.89
N PRO A 12 1.79 23.03 -1.79
CA PRO A 12 0.93 21.86 -1.81
C PRO A 12 1.29 21.02 -3.05
N LEU A 13 1.45 19.70 -2.86
CA LEU A 13 1.73 18.78 -3.96
C LEU A 13 0.76 19.09 -5.10
N SER A 14 1.27 19.43 -6.28
CA SER A 14 0.42 19.69 -7.43
C SER A 14 -0.42 18.43 -7.67
N SER A 15 -1.74 18.55 -7.55
CA SER A 15 -2.67 17.42 -7.73
C SER A 15 -2.47 16.70 -9.07
N ASP A 16 -1.94 17.39 -10.07
CA ASP A 16 -1.59 16.83 -11.38
C ASP A 16 -0.49 15.74 -11.34
N LEU A 17 0.25 15.62 -10.24
CA LEU A 17 1.32 14.61 -10.08
C LEU A 17 0.84 13.30 -9.42
N VAL A 18 -0.37 13.27 -8.85
CA VAL A 18 -0.91 12.09 -8.17
C VAL A 18 -1.95 11.45 -9.07
N THR A 19 -1.66 10.24 -9.55
CA THR A 19 -2.53 9.53 -10.51
C THR A 19 -3.56 8.63 -9.82
N ALA A 20 -3.15 7.91 -8.77
CA ALA A 20 -4.01 7.01 -8.01
C ALA A 20 -3.36 6.62 -6.66
N ILE A 21 -4.15 5.96 -5.81
CA ILE A 21 -3.64 5.11 -4.73
C ILE A 21 -3.36 3.75 -5.36
N ASP A 22 -2.14 3.25 -5.20
CA ASP A 22 -1.71 1.97 -5.78
C ASP A 22 -2.26 0.77 -4.98
N HIS A 23 -2.07 0.78 -3.66
CA HIS A 23 -2.58 -0.24 -2.76
C HIS A 23 -2.70 0.30 -1.34
N VAL A 24 -3.34 -0.49 -0.46
CA VAL A 24 -3.42 -0.23 0.97
C VAL A 24 -2.87 -1.44 1.71
N GLY A 25 -1.77 -1.26 2.45
CA GLY A 25 -1.21 -2.29 3.30
C GLY A 25 -1.99 -2.43 4.61
N ILE A 26 -2.32 -3.68 4.99
CA ILE A 26 -3.00 -4.00 6.25
C ILE A 26 -2.15 -5.03 6.99
N ALA A 27 -1.56 -4.62 8.12
CA ALA A 27 -0.86 -5.55 8.98
C ALA A 27 -1.86 -6.45 9.71
N VAL A 28 -1.68 -7.76 9.59
CA VAL A 28 -2.55 -8.77 10.19
C VAL A 28 -1.74 -9.74 11.06
N PRO A 29 -2.33 -10.27 12.14
CA PRO A 29 -1.62 -11.22 13.01
C PRO A 29 -1.43 -12.60 12.37
N ASP A 30 -2.28 -12.97 11.40
CA ASP A 30 -2.24 -14.22 10.65
C ASP A 30 -2.69 -13.94 9.21
N LEU A 31 -1.78 -14.15 8.25
CA LEU A 31 -2.03 -13.85 6.84
C LEU A 31 -3.00 -14.85 6.20
N ASP A 32 -2.92 -16.12 6.56
CA ASP A 32 -3.77 -17.16 5.98
C ASP A 32 -5.23 -16.96 6.42
N ALA A 33 -5.43 -16.63 7.70
CA ALA A 33 -6.75 -16.27 8.23
C ALA A 33 -7.32 -15.01 7.55
N ALA A 34 -6.48 -14.01 7.27
CA ALA A 34 -6.90 -12.81 6.57
C ALA A 34 -7.31 -13.12 5.12
N ILE A 35 -6.48 -13.84 4.36
CA ILE A 35 -6.79 -14.23 2.98
C ILE A 35 -8.11 -14.99 2.92
N ALA A 36 -8.31 -15.97 3.80
CA ALA A 36 -9.56 -16.72 3.89
C ALA A 36 -10.75 -15.79 4.15
N TRP A 37 -10.64 -14.88 5.11
CA TRP A 37 -11.71 -13.93 5.41
C TRP A 37 -12.05 -13.03 4.21
N TYR A 38 -11.04 -12.43 3.56
CA TYR A 38 -11.22 -11.56 2.40
C TYR A 38 -11.80 -12.32 1.20
N SER A 39 -11.43 -13.59 1.02
CA SER A 39 -11.98 -14.43 -0.03
C SER A 39 -13.42 -14.81 0.22
N GLU A 40 -13.74 -15.30 1.44
CA GLU A 40 -15.07 -15.78 1.79
C GLU A 40 -16.12 -14.66 1.87
N HIS A 41 -15.73 -13.50 2.41
CA HIS A 41 -16.69 -12.44 2.72
C HIS A 41 -16.76 -11.38 1.63
N LEU A 42 -15.66 -11.15 0.90
CA LEU A 42 -15.57 -10.09 -0.11
C LEU A 42 -15.30 -10.62 -1.52
N GLY A 43 -15.11 -11.94 -1.70
CA GLY A 43 -14.85 -12.54 -3.01
C GLY A 43 -13.51 -12.12 -3.62
N MET A 44 -12.57 -11.65 -2.79
CA MET A 44 -11.23 -11.28 -3.24
C MET A 44 -10.35 -12.51 -3.45
N VAL A 45 -9.33 -12.36 -4.30
CA VAL A 45 -8.37 -13.41 -4.61
C VAL A 45 -6.95 -12.90 -4.40
N SER A 46 -6.08 -13.79 -3.90
CA SER A 46 -4.64 -13.53 -3.82
C SER A 46 -4.05 -13.50 -5.24
N THR A 47 -3.49 -12.37 -5.64
CA THR A 47 -2.87 -12.18 -6.97
C THR A 47 -1.36 -12.33 -6.91
N HIS A 48 -0.77 -12.12 -5.73
CA HIS A 48 0.65 -12.29 -5.48
C HIS A 48 0.88 -12.61 -4.00
N GLU A 49 1.83 -13.51 -3.72
CA GLU A 49 2.31 -13.79 -2.36
C GLU A 49 3.83 -13.79 -2.36
N GLU A 50 4.42 -13.14 -1.36
CA GLU A 50 5.86 -13.17 -1.16
C GLU A 50 6.23 -13.25 0.32
N VAL A 51 7.40 -13.83 0.57
CA VAL A 51 8.08 -13.77 1.86
C VAL A 51 9.28 -12.86 1.67
N ASN A 52 9.29 -11.72 2.37
CA ASN A 52 10.40 -10.79 2.38
C ASN A 52 11.21 -11.00 3.66
N GLU A 53 12.27 -11.81 3.56
CA GLU A 53 13.11 -12.18 4.70
C GLU A 53 13.86 -10.97 5.29
N GLU A 54 14.28 -10.01 4.46
CA GLU A 54 15.00 -8.81 4.91
C GLU A 54 14.14 -7.91 5.79
N GLN A 55 12.84 -7.85 5.49
CA GLN A 55 11.87 -7.06 6.25
C GLN A 55 11.14 -7.90 7.32
N GLY A 56 11.32 -9.23 7.31
CA GLY A 56 10.68 -10.14 8.26
C GLY A 56 9.18 -10.24 8.10
N VAL A 57 8.65 -10.04 6.89
CA VAL A 57 7.21 -10.07 6.60
C VAL A 57 6.87 -11.13 5.55
N ARG A 58 5.63 -11.61 5.60
CA ARG A 58 4.98 -12.32 4.52
C ARG A 58 3.78 -11.50 4.12
N GLU A 59 3.63 -11.25 2.83
CA GLU A 59 2.55 -10.43 2.30
C GLU A 59 1.80 -11.14 1.17
N ALA A 60 0.53 -10.76 1.02
CA ALA A 60 -0.31 -11.18 -0.08
C ALA A 60 -1.07 -9.97 -0.61
N MET A 61 -1.01 -9.77 -1.93
CA MET A 61 -1.81 -8.77 -2.63
C MET A 61 -3.17 -9.38 -2.96
N LEU A 62 -4.24 -8.74 -2.49
CA LEU A 62 -5.62 -9.19 -2.71
C LEU A 62 -6.29 -8.25 -3.72
N SER A 63 -7.04 -8.80 -4.66
CA SER A 63 -7.81 -8.00 -5.63
C SER A 63 -9.19 -8.60 -5.88
N VAL A 64 -10.13 -7.77 -6.32
CA VAL A 64 -11.43 -8.24 -6.79
C VAL A 64 -11.24 -8.83 -8.19
N VAL A 65 -11.84 -9.99 -8.45
CA VAL A 65 -11.77 -10.66 -9.76
C VAL A 65 -12.23 -9.71 -10.87
N GLY A 66 -11.41 -9.56 -11.92
CA GLY A 66 -11.69 -8.68 -13.06
C GLY A 66 -11.41 -7.20 -12.83
N SER A 67 -10.75 -6.85 -11.71
CA SER A 67 -10.16 -5.52 -11.54
C SER A 67 -9.09 -5.27 -12.62
N PRO A 68 -8.96 -4.03 -13.13
CA PRO A 68 -8.07 -3.69 -14.23
C PRO A 68 -6.58 -3.90 -13.92
#